data_AF-A0A075LNE5-F1
#
_entry.id   AF-A0A075LNE5-F1
#
_cell.length_a   1.000
_cell.length_b   1.000
_cell.length_c   1.000
_cell.angle_alpha   90.00
_cell.angle_beta   90.00
_cell.angle_gamma   90.00
#
_symmetry.space_group_name_H-M   'P 1'
#
loop_
_entity.id
_entity.type
_entity.pdbx_description
1 polymer ?
#
loop_
_entity_poly.entity_id
_entity_poly.type
_entity_poly.pdbx_seq_one_letter_code
_entity_poly.pdbx_strand_id
1 'polypeptide(L)'
;MPTTVSLALLLISYYLLRRLYIKRIVYIHLQNEGYERNTILYIKPFTSFLKGNKKVLVAVAIKEDDKLYYYYMNGKKNVSLDSYIRNGQEYIM
;
A
#
# COMPACT_ATOMS: atom_id res chain seq x y z
N MET A 1 -34.99 -5.69 -4.33
CA MET A 1 -34.14 -6.16 -3.20
C MET A 1 -32.90 -6.97 -3.60
N PRO A 2 -32.82 -7.76 -4.69
CA PRO A 2 -31.59 -8.50 -5.02
C PRO A 2 -30.48 -7.61 -5.65
N THR A 3 -30.86 -6.50 -6.29
CA THR A 3 -29.92 -5.64 -7.05
C THR A 3 -28.97 -4.83 -6.16
N THR A 4 -29.42 -4.37 -4.99
CA THR A 4 -28.61 -3.58 -4.06
C THR A 4 -27.53 -4.40 -3.37
N VAL A 5 -27.83 -5.65 -3.01
CA VAL A 5 -26.87 -6.60 -2.41
C VAL A 5 -25.79 -6.98 -3.43
N SER A 6 -26.17 -7.27 -4.67
CA SER A 6 -25.21 -7.56 -5.75
C SER A 6 -24.27 -6.39 -6.04
N LEU A 7 -24.79 -5.16 -6.05
CA LEU A 7 -23.96 -3.97 -6.25
C LEU A 7 -22.98 -3.76 -5.08
N ALA A 8 -23.43 -3.96 -3.84
CA ALA A 8 -22.57 -3.86 -2.66
C ALA A 8 -21.43 -4.89 -2.70
N LEU A 9 -21.71 -6.14 -3.08
CA LEU A 9 -20.71 -7.20 -3.25
C LEU A 9 -19.68 -6.85 -4.33
N LEU A 10 -20.12 -6.30 -5.47
CA LEU A 10 -19.21 -5.86 -6.54
C LEU A 10 -18.28 -4.74 -6.07
N LEU A 11 -18.80 -3.76 -5.33
CA LEU A 11 -18.00 -2.65 -4.79
C LEU A 11 -16.97 -3.14 -3.76
N ILE A 12 -17.39 -4.02 -2.85
CA ILE A 12 -16.49 -4.63 -1.85
C ILE A 12 -15.40 -5.43 -2.54
N SER A 13 -15.77 -6.28 -3.50
CA SER A 13 -14.83 -7.08 -4.29
C SER A 13 -13.81 -6.21 -5.03
N TYR A 14 -14.29 -5.18 -5.73
CA TYR A 14 -13.43 -4.21 -6.40
C TYR A 14 -12.43 -3.56 -5.45
N TYR A 15 -12.89 -3.17 -4.25
CA TYR A 15 -12.05 -2.54 -3.25
C TYR A 15 -10.95 -3.48 -2.72
N LEU A 16 -11.31 -4.74 -2.44
CA LEU A 16 -10.37 -5.77 -1.99
C LEU A 16 -9.32 -6.09 -3.07
N LEU A 17 -9.76 -6.26 -4.32
CA LEU A 17 -8.88 -6.50 -5.47
C LEU A 17 -7.89 -5.35 -5.65
N ARG A 18 -8.36 -4.10 -5.55
CA ARG A 18 -7.47 -2.93 -5.66
C ARG A 18 -6.40 -2.90 -4.57
N ARG A 19 -6.74 -3.26 -3.33
CA ARG A 19 -5.77 -3.34 -2.21
C ARG A 19 -4.73 -4.43 -2.44
N LEU A 20 -5.15 -5.62 -2.87
CA LEU A 20 -4.23 -6.72 -3.17
C LEU A 20 -3.31 -6.40 -4.33
N TYR A 21 -3.83 -5.75 -5.37
CA TYR A 21 -3.06 -5.29 -6.52
C TYR A 21 -1.96 -4.30 -6.12
N ILE A 22 -2.31 -3.24 -5.38
CA ILE A 22 -1.34 -2.22 -4.95
C ILE A 22 -0.30 -2.84 -4.00
N LYS A 23 -0.71 -3.70 -3.06
CA LYS A 23 0.21 -4.47 -2.21
C LYS A 23 1.22 -5.24 -3.05
N ARG A 24 0.77 -5.94 -4.08
CA ARG A 24 1.62 -6.76 -4.95
C ARG A 24 2.61 -5.91 -5.75
N ILE A 25 2.18 -4.76 -6.27
CA ILE A 25 3.09 -3.85 -6.99
C ILE A 25 4.16 -3.29 -6.04
N VAL A 26 3.78 -2.85 -4.84
CA VAL A 26 4.76 -2.38 -3.84
C VAL A 26 5.76 -3.48 -3.49
N TYR A 27 5.29 -4.71 -3.28
CA TYR A 27 6.16 -5.86 -3.05
C TYR A 27 7.16 -6.08 -4.21
N ILE A 28 6.68 -6.06 -5.46
CA ILE A 28 7.54 -6.21 -6.65
C ILE A 28 8.55 -5.06 -6.74
N HIS A 29 8.13 -3.82 -6.46
CA HIS A 29 9.03 -2.68 -6.42
C HIS A 29 10.16 -2.89 -5.40
N LEU A 30 9.84 -3.31 -4.18
CA LEU A 30 10.86 -3.61 -3.17
C LEU A 30 11.83 -4.72 -3.61
N GLN A 31 11.32 -5.77 -4.27
CA GLN A 31 12.20 -6.80 -4.83
C GLN A 31 13.15 -6.27 -5.90
N ASN A 32 12.68 -5.36 -6.76
CA ASN A 32 13.51 -4.71 -7.78
C ASN A 32 14.55 -3.78 -7.17
N GLU A 33 14.26 -3.18 -6.01
CA GLU A 33 15.23 -2.40 -5.20
C GLU A 33 16.21 -3.29 -4.41
N GLY A 34 16.10 -4.63 -4.53
CA GLY A 34 17.02 -5.58 -3.90
C GLY A 34 16.57 -6.10 -2.52
N TYR A 35 15.39 -5.75 -2.04
CA TYR A 35 14.86 -6.32 -0.78
C TYR A 35 14.38 -7.75 -0.98
N GLU A 36 15.06 -8.68 -0.31
CA GLU A 36 14.63 -10.08 -0.26
C GLU A 36 13.32 -10.27 0.52
N ARG A 37 12.62 -11.38 0.29
CA ARG A 37 11.35 -11.66 0.98
C ARG A 37 11.50 -11.74 2.51
N ASN A 38 12.60 -12.33 2.97
CA ASN A 38 12.92 -12.55 4.39
C ASN A 38 13.29 -11.23 5.13
N THR A 39 13.60 -10.15 4.41
CA THR A 39 13.89 -8.84 5.00
C THR A 39 12.63 -8.00 5.18
N ILE A 40 11.52 -8.34 4.52
CA ILE A 40 10.25 -7.61 4.69
C ILE A 40 9.49 -8.21 5.88
N LEU A 41 9.55 -7.54 7.04
CA LEU A 41 8.83 -7.96 8.24
C LEU A 41 7.32 -7.80 8.08
N TYR A 42 6.90 -6.74 7.40
CA TYR A 42 5.50 -6.37 7.29
C TYR A 42 5.22 -5.65 5.98
N ILE A 43 4.14 -6.03 5.32
CA ILE A 43 3.60 -5.33 4.14
C ILE A 43 2.07 -5.41 4.13
N LYS A 44 1.42 -4.28 4.43
CA LYS A 44 -0.04 -4.24 4.59
C LYS A 44 -0.67 -3.06 3.87
N PRO A 45 -1.60 -3.30 2.93
CA PRO A 45 -2.36 -2.23 2.31
C PRO A 45 -3.45 -1.74 3.27
N PHE A 46 -3.73 -0.45 3.27
CA PHE A 46 -4.82 0.15 4.03
C PHE A 46 -5.44 1.33 3.30
N THR A 47 -6.68 1.65 3.69
CA THR A 47 -7.41 2.82 3.21
C THR A 47 -6.94 4.04 3.97
N SER A 48 -6.55 5.10 3.26
CA SER A 48 -6.28 6.39 3.88
C SER A 48 -7.43 7.36 3.58
N PHE A 49 -7.48 8.46 4.34
CA PHE A 49 -8.37 9.59 4.06
C PHE A 49 -7.79 10.57 3.03
N LEU A 50 -6.65 10.23 2.41
CA LEU A 50 -5.99 11.09 1.44
C LEU A 50 -6.70 11.07 0.08
N LYS A 51 -6.57 12.18 -0.65
CA LYS A 51 -7.22 12.36 -1.96
C LYS A 51 -6.49 11.61 -3.07
N GLY A 52 -7.22 11.32 -4.15
CA GLY A 52 -6.67 10.76 -5.38
C GLY A 52 -6.04 9.38 -5.21
N ASN A 53 -4.83 9.23 -5.73
CA ASN A 53 -4.11 7.95 -5.77
C ASN A 53 -3.66 7.47 -4.38
N LYS A 54 -3.52 8.38 -3.42
CA LYS A 54 -3.10 8.08 -2.05
C LYS A 54 -4.20 7.45 -1.19
N LYS A 55 -5.43 7.29 -1.72
CA LYS A 55 -6.56 6.60 -1.03
C LYS A 55 -6.22 5.18 -0.55
N VAL A 56 -5.27 4.51 -1.20
CA VAL A 56 -4.74 3.22 -0.77
C VAL A 56 -3.24 3.37 -0.61
N LEU A 57 -2.78 3.19 0.63
CA LEU A 57 -1.37 3.17 0.98
C LEU A 57 -0.96 1.74 1.34
N VAL A 58 0.33 1.46 1.28
CA VAL A 58 0.94 0.21 1.71
C VAL A 58 2.00 0.55 2.75
N ALA A 59 1.75 0.14 3.99
CA ALA A 59 2.73 0.22 5.07
C ALA A 59 3.74 -0.93 4.93
N VAL A 60 5.02 -0.61 5.02
CA VAL A 60 6.14 -1.55 4.86
C VAL A 60 7.12 -1.36 6.01
N ALA A 61 7.47 -2.46 6.70
CA ALA A 61 8.56 -2.48 7.66
C ALA A 61 9.63 -3.47 7.18
N ILE A 62 10.89 -3.05 7.21
CA ILE A 62 12.05 -3.83 6.81
C ILE A 62 12.79 -4.28 8.07
N LYS A 63 13.33 -5.50 8.05
CA LYS A 63 14.13 -6.08 9.12
C LYS A 63 15.40 -5.25 9.28
N GLU A 64 15.77 -4.97 10.53
CA GLU A 64 16.96 -4.17 10.88
C GLU A 64 16.89 -2.70 10.41
N ASP A 65 15.75 -2.23 9.91
CA ASP A 65 15.45 -0.82 9.66
C ASP A 65 14.46 -0.29 10.71
N ASP A 66 14.74 0.88 11.29
CA ASP A 66 13.91 1.52 12.30
C ASP A 66 12.73 2.32 11.71
N LYS A 67 12.57 2.28 10.38
CA LYS A 67 11.53 3.03 9.65
C LYS A 67 10.30 2.19 9.30
N LEU A 68 9.15 2.86 9.36
CA LEU A 68 7.90 2.40 8.78
C LEU A 68 7.59 3.24 7.54
N TYR A 69 7.67 2.62 6.36
CA TYR A 69 7.48 3.28 5.08
C TYR A 69 6.03 3.21 4.59
N TYR A 70 5.56 4.26 3.93
CA TYR A 70 4.24 4.32 3.33
C TYR A 70 4.36 4.54 1.82
N TYR A 71 3.99 3.53 1.04
CA TYR A 71 4.03 3.58 -0.42
C TYR A 71 2.63 3.70 -1.00
N TYR A 72 2.53 4.27 -2.20
CA TYR A 72 1.31 4.26 -3.01
C TYR A 72 1.62 4.04 -4.48
N MET A 73 0.60 3.66 -5.25
CA MET A 73 0.67 3.62 -6.71
C MET A 73 0.20 4.95 -7.27
N ASN A 74 1.06 5.66 -7.99
CA ASN A 74 0.73 6.95 -8.59
C ASN A 74 -0.11 6.80 -9.88
N GLY A 75 -0.48 7.94 -10.48
CA GLY A 75 -1.35 7.98 -11.67
C GLY A 75 -0.74 7.36 -12.93
N LYS A 76 0.58 7.17 -12.95
CA LYS A 76 1.32 6.50 -14.02
C LYS A 76 1.50 5.00 -13.76
N LYS A 77 0.83 4.45 -12.74
CA LYS A 77 0.97 3.07 -12.25
C LYS A 77 2.36 2.71 -11.71
N ASN A 78 3.15 3.72 -11.34
CA ASN A 78 4.44 3.51 -10.69
C ASN A 78 4.29 3.58 -9.16
N VAL A 79 5.18 2.91 -8.43
CA VAL A 79 5.25 3.03 -6.98
C VAL A 79 5.95 4.34 -6.61
N SER A 80 5.46 5.00 -5.59
CA SER A 80 6.07 6.19 -5.02
C SER A 80 6.04 6.10 -3.50
N LEU A 81 7.13 6.53 -2.86
CA LEU A 81 7.19 6.69 -1.42
C LEU A 81 6.42 7.97 -1.05
N ASP A 82 5.49 7.86 -0.11
CA ASP A 82 4.70 8.98 0.41
C ASP A 82 5.41 9.63 1.60
N SER A 83 5.70 8.80 2.61
CA SER A 83 6.37 9.20 3.83
C SER A 83 7.02 8.00 4.50
N TYR A 84 7.82 8.26 5.52
CA TYR A 84 8.24 7.25 6.47
C TYR A 84 8.18 7.79 7.91
N ILE A 85 7.91 6.92 8.87
CA ILE A 85 8.01 7.24 10.29
C ILE A 85 9.32 6.69 10.83
N ARG A 86 10.06 7.52 11.56
CA ARG A 86 11.26 7.14 12.32
C ARG A 86 11.21 7.78 13.69
N ASN A 87 11.38 7.00 14.76
CA ASN A 87 11.33 7.50 16.14
C ASN A 87 10.07 8.34 16.45
N GLY A 88 8.92 7.92 15.91
CA GLY A 88 7.64 8.61 16.08
C GLY A 88 7.47 9.90 15.26
N GLN A 89 8.48 10.30 14.48
CA GLN A 89 8.42 11.47 13.59
C GLN A 89 8.16 11.03 12.15
N GLU A 90 7.26 11.71 11.47
CA GLU A 90 6.95 11.48 10.06
C GLU A 90 7.79 12.40 9.15
N TYR A 91 8.35 11.83 8.10
CA TYR A 91 9.12 12.51 7.07
C TYR A 91 8.45 12.32 5.72
N ILE A 92 8.06 13.43 5.09
CA ILE A 92 7.30 13.47 3.83
C ILE A 92 8.27 13.57 2.65
N MET A 93 7.96 12.88 1.55
CA MET A 93 8.73 12.86 0.30
C MET A 93 8.04 13.61 -0.85
#